data_AF-A0A2K1ZSS2-F1
#
_entry.id   AF-A0A2K1ZSS2-F1
#
_cell.length_a   1.000
_cell.length_b   1.000
_cell.length_c   1.000
_cell.angle_alpha   90.00
_cell.angle_beta   90.00
_cell.angle_gamma   90.00
#
_symmetry.space_group_name_H-M   'P 1'
#
loop_
_entity.id
_entity.type
_entity.pdbx_description
1 polymer ?
#
loop_
_entity_poly.entity_id
_entity_poly.type
_entity_poly.pdbx_seq_one_letter_code
_entity_poly.pdbx_strand_id
1 'polypeptide(L)'
;LRSSINGGRCEAGEVHVIIGPIFAGKTTDLLCRIESESSSGRNVAMIKSSKDTRYANDSAVTHDGLKFPCWSLPDLTSFHHKLGDDEYHKLDVIGIDEAQFFENLYEF
;
A
#
# COMPACT_ATOMS: atom_id res chain seq x y z
N LEU A 1 -5.59 -43.97 4.20
CA LEU A 1 -6.94 -43.72 3.65
C LEU A 1 -7.73 -42.80 4.59
N ARG A 2 -7.48 -41.49 4.58
CA ARG A 2 -8.51 -40.49 4.85
C ARG A 2 -8.25 -39.32 3.90
N SER A 3 -9.28 -39.09 3.09
CA SER A 3 -9.29 -38.29 1.88
C SER A 3 -9.03 -36.82 2.17
N SER A 4 -8.26 -36.17 1.29
CA SER A 4 -8.28 -34.74 1.06
C SER A 4 -9.71 -34.23 0.96
N ILE A 5 -9.99 -33.13 1.65
CA ILE A 5 -11.01 -32.17 1.23
C ILE A 5 -10.28 -31.03 0.53
N ASN A 6 -10.44 -31.01 -0.78
CA ASN A 6 -10.01 -29.94 -1.66
C ASN A 6 -11.07 -28.83 -1.55
N GLY A 7 -10.66 -27.65 -1.09
CA GLY A 7 -11.51 -26.47 -1.00
C GLY A 7 -10.66 -25.26 -1.38
N GLY A 8 -10.34 -25.15 -2.67
CA GLY A 8 -9.66 -23.97 -3.21
C GLY A 8 -10.53 -22.73 -2.95
N ARG A 9 -10.26 -22.04 -1.85
CA ARG A 9 -10.67 -20.65 -1.70
C ARG A 9 -9.85 -19.88 -2.71
N CYS A 10 -10.49 -19.32 -3.74
CA CYS A 10 -9.97 -18.09 -4.30
C CYS A 10 -9.99 -17.10 -3.14
N GLU A 11 -8.84 -16.85 -2.51
CA GLU A 11 -8.72 -15.72 -1.61
C GLU A 11 -8.96 -14.48 -2.47
N ALA A 12 -10.16 -13.93 -2.35
CA ALA A 12 -10.50 -12.68 -3.01
C ALA A 12 -9.58 -11.60 -2.43
N GLY A 13 -9.10 -10.69 -3.29
CA GLY A 13 -8.39 -9.52 -2.81
C GLY A 13 -9.25 -8.71 -1.84
N GLU A 14 -8.60 -8.12 -0.85
CA GLU A 14 -9.26 -7.29 0.16
C GLU A 14 -8.72 -5.85 0.12
N VAL A 15 -9.57 -4.90 0.52
CA VAL A 15 -9.20 -3.48 0.64
C VAL A 15 -9.45 -3.06 2.08
N HIS A 16 -8.38 -2.65 2.76
CA HIS A 16 -8.44 -2.10 4.11
C HIS A 16 -8.26 -0.59 4.04
N VAL A 17 -9.13 0.13 4.74
CA VAL A 17 -9.14 1.61 4.72
C VAL A 17 -8.88 2.12 6.14
N ILE A 18 -7.81 2.90 6.30
CA ILE A 18 -7.45 3.57 7.55
C ILE A 18 -7.82 5.05 7.41
N ILE A 19 -8.85 5.49 8.15
CA ILE A 19 -9.38 6.87 8.08
C ILE A 19 -9.34 7.56 9.44
N GLY A 20 -9.27 8.89 9.42
CA GLY A 20 -9.16 9.71 10.61
C GLY A 20 -8.59 11.10 10.32
N PRO A 21 -8.72 12.06 11.25
CA PRO A 21 -8.18 13.40 11.08
C PRO A 21 -6.65 13.40 10.96
N ILE A 22 -6.08 14.52 10.55
CA ILE A 22 -4.63 14.75 10.62
C ILE A 22 -4.21 14.56 12.09
N PHE A 23 -3.05 13.91 12.34
CA PHE A 23 -2.53 13.50 13.65
C PHE A 23 -3.18 12.29 14.34
N ALA A 24 -4.13 11.60 13.70
CA ALA A 24 -4.69 10.35 14.21
C ALA A 24 -3.77 9.11 14.07
N GLY A 25 -2.53 9.27 13.63
CA GLY A 25 -1.58 8.15 13.49
C GLY A 25 -1.79 7.24 12.26
N LYS A 26 -2.63 7.62 11.29
CA LYS A 26 -2.95 6.79 10.11
C LYS A 26 -1.73 6.23 9.36
N THR A 27 -0.75 7.07 9.06
CA THR A 27 0.48 6.66 8.37
C THR A 27 1.27 5.67 9.22
N THR A 28 1.29 5.84 10.54
CA THR A 28 1.93 4.90 11.47
C THR A 28 1.25 3.54 11.42
N ASP A 29 -0.08 3.49 11.51
CA ASP A 29 -0.84 2.24 11.43
C ASP A 29 -0.64 1.53 10.09
N LEU A 30 -0.64 2.28 8.99
CA LEU A 30 -0.37 1.76 7.65
C LEU A 30 1.04 1.15 7.56
N LEU A 31 2.06 1.83 8.06
CA LEU A 31 3.43 1.32 8.06
C LEU A 31 3.60 0.09 8.94
N CYS A 32 3.01 0.07 10.13
CA CYS A 32 3.01 -1.11 11.01
C CYS A 32 2.37 -2.32 10.30
N ARG A 33 1.29 -2.12 9.55
CA ARG A 33 0.68 -3.19 8.76
C ARG A 33 1.61 -3.67 7.64
N ILE A 34 2.18 -2.75 6.87
CA ILE A 34 3.11 -3.11 5.78
C ILE A 34 4.33 -3.85 6.30
N GLU A 35 4.90 -3.44 7.42
CA GLU A 35 6.02 -4.12 8.08
C GLU A 35 5.63 -5.53 8.56
N SER A 36 4.43 -5.69 9.14
CA SER A 36 3.90 -7.00 9.51
C SER A 36 3.73 -7.93 8.30
N GLU A 37 3.23 -7.44 7.18
CA GLU A 37 3.07 -8.24 5.97
C GLU A 37 4.43 -8.59 5.36
N SER A 38 5.37 -7.64 5.31
CA SER A 38 6.73 -7.89 4.84
C SER A 38 7.47 -8.92 5.70
N SER A 39 7.37 -8.82 7.03
CA SER A 39 7.97 -9.78 7.96
C SER A 39 7.34 -11.17 7.89
N SER A 40 6.11 -11.28 7.38
CA SER A 40 5.47 -12.58 7.08
C SER A 40 5.97 -13.21 5.76
N GLY A 41 6.88 -12.55 5.05
CA GLY A 41 7.49 -13.02 3.80
C GLY A 41 6.69 -12.64 2.54
N ARG A 42 5.72 -11.75 2.65
CA ARG A 42 4.93 -11.25 1.52
C ARG A 42 5.66 -10.12 0.80
N ASN A 43 5.50 -10.06 -0.51
CA ASN A 43 6.04 -8.98 -1.33
C ASN A 43 5.13 -7.74 -1.19
N VAL A 44 5.67 -6.69 -0.58
CA VAL A 44 4.93 -5.47 -0.29
C VAL A 44 5.45 -4.31 -1.14
N ALA A 45 4.54 -3.43 -1.55
CA ALA A 45 4.88 -2.13 -2.13
C ALA A 45 4.19 -1.01 -1.35
N MET A 46 4.87 0.12 -1.22
CA MET A 46 4.33 1.32 -0.60
C MET A 46 4.26 2.44 -1.64
N ILE A 47 3.12 3.09 -1.74
CA ILE A 47 2.85 4.18 -2.68
C ILE A 47 2.45 5.41 -1.88
N LYS A 48 2.92 6.58 -2.32
CA LYS A 48 2.50 7.88 -1.82
C LYS A 48 2.16 8.78 -3.00
N SER A 49 1.20 9.68 -2.84
CA SER A 49 0.95 10.71 -3.84
C SER A 49 2.09 11.72 -3.90
N SER A 50 2.62 11.98 -5.09
CA SER A 50 3.62 13.02 -5.32
C SER A 50 3.08 14.44 -5.13
N LYS A 51 1.75 14.60 -5.01
CA LYS A 51 1.12 15.87 -4.64
C LYS A 51 1.35 16.22 -3.17
N ASP A 52 1.67 15.23 -2.33
CA ASP A 52 2.03 15.49 -0.95
C ASP A 52 3.53 15.81 -0.80
N THR A 53 3.83 17.11 -0.76
CA THR A 53 5.18 17.66 -0.62
C THR A 53 5.57 17.99 0.84
N ARG A 54 4.71 17.66 1.81
CA ARG A 54 4.93 18.03 3.23
C ARG A 54 6.11 17.29 3.87
N TYR A 55 6.42 16.09 3.38
CA TYR A 55 7.49 15.24 3.86
C TYR A 55 8.14 14.51 2.68
N ALA A 56 9.48 14.53 2.63
CA ALA A 56 10.42 13.97 1.63
C ALA A 56 9.83 13.18 0.45
N ASN A 57 10.25 13.53 -0.77
CA ASN A 57 9.70 12.98 -2.03
C ASN A 57 9.75 11.45 -2.15
N ASP A 58 10.75 10.77 -1.58
CA ASP A 58 11.01 9.34 -1.84
C ASP A 58 10.76 8.42 -0.63
N SER A 59 10.11 8.93 0.42
CA SER A 59 9.82 8.12 1.60
C SER A 59 8.49 8.50 2.26
N ALA A 60 7.71 7.50 2.68
CA ALA A 60 6.62 7.72 3.61
C ALA A 60 7.25 7.99 4.98
N VAL A 61 7.07 9.22 5.47
CA VAL A 61 7.65 9.67 6.73
C VAL A 61 6.53 9.85 7.73
N THR A 62 6.57 9.11 8.82
CA THR A 62 5.69 9.36 9.97
C THR A 62 6.12 10.64 10.69
N HIS A 63 5.20 11.22 11.45
CA HIS A 63 5.52 12.32 12.36
C HIS A 63 6.67 11.97 13.32
N ASP A 64 6.82 10.69 13.67
CA ASP A 64 7.82 10.20 14.61
C ASP A 64 9.16 9.82 13.94
N GLY A 65 9.32 10.13 12.64
CA GLY A 65 10.57 10.01 11.91
C GLY A 65 10.88 8.64 11.31
N LEU A 66 9.96 7.67 11.40
CA LEU A 66 10.08 6.40 10.66
C LEU A 66 9.96 6.68 9.16
N LYS A 67 10.90 6.12 8.38
CA LYS A 67 10.94 6.26 6.93
C LYS A 67 10.79 4.89 6.28
N PHE A 68 9.81 4.76 5.40
CA PHE A 68 9.65 3.57 4.57
C PHE A 68 9.87 3.95 3.09
N PRO A 69 10.68 3.19 2.32
CA PRO A 69 10.83 3.44 0.89
C PRO A 69 9.47 3.38 0.19
N CYS A 70 9.12 4.40 -0.58
CA CYS A 70 7.84 4.42 -1.28
C CYS A 70 7.96 4.97 -2.70
N TRP A 71 7.03 4.53 -3.55
CA TRP A 71 6.84 5.07 -4.88
C TRP A 71 6.04 6.36 -4.81
N SER A 72 6.67 7.47 -5.12
CA SER A 72 6.01 8.77 -5.21
C SER A 72 5.45 8.98 -6.61
N LEU A 73 4.13 8.95 -6.72
CA LEU A 73 3.43 8.91 -8.01
C LEU A 73 2.35 10.00 -8.12
N PRO A 74 2.17 10.60 -9.31
CA PRO A 74 1.08 11.54 -9.54
C PRO A 74 -0.29 10.85 -9.63
N ASP A 75 -0.32 9.60 -10.09
CA ASP A 75 -1.50 8.76 -10.29
C ASP A 75 -1.17 7.28 -10.05
N LEU A 76 -2.17 6.50 -9.62
CA LEU A 76 -2.02 5.06 -9.34
C LEU A 76 -1.84 4.22 -10.61
N THR A 77 -2.37 4.66 -11.75
CA THR A 77 -2.27 3.93 -13.03
C THR A 77 -0.82 3.82 -13.52
N SER A 78 0.02 4.79 -13.21
CA SER A 78 1.43 4.81 -13.57
C SER A 78 2.28 3.79 -12.80
N PHE A 79 1.77 3.27 -11.68
CA PHE A 79 2.52 2.35 -10.82
C PHE A 79 2.87 1.05 -11.54
N HIS A 80 1.86 0.39 -12.13
CA HIS A 80 2.03 -0.86 -12.88
C HIS A 80 3.09 -0.71 -13.98
N HIS A 81 3.03 0.39 -14.73
CA HIS A 81 3.95 0.66 -15.83
C HIS A 81 5.40 0.91 -15.38
N LYS A 82 5.60 1.56 -14.22
CA LYS A 82 6.94 1.86 -13.68
C LYS A 82 7.59 0.65 -13.02
N LEU A 83 6.80 -0.17 -12.33
CA LEU A 83 7.28 -1.37 -11.66
C LEU A 83 7.58 -2.48 -12.69
N GLY A 84 6.77 -2.55 -13.75
CA GLY A 84 6.84 -3.62 -14.74
C GLY A 84 5.97 -4.81 -14.37
N ASP A 85 5.46 -5.49 -15.39
CA ASP A 85 4.41 -6.51 -15.25
C ASP A 85 4.86 -7.70 -14.37
N ASP A 86 6.07 -8.20 -14.60
CA ASP A 86 6.64 -9.33 -13.85
C ASP A 86 6.83 -9.03 -12.35
N GLU A 87 7.22 -7.81 -11.99
CA GLU A 87 7.37 -7.42 -10.59
C GLU A 87 6.02 -7.10 -9.96
N TYR A 88 5.12 -6.46 -10.70
CA TYR A 88 3.77 -6.17 -10.23
C TYR A 88 3.00 -7.45 -9.89
N HIS A 89 3.10 -8.50 -10.70
CA HIS A 89 2.46 -9.78 -10.44
C HIS A 89 3.05 -10.57 -9.27
N LYS A 90 4.22 -10.18 -8.75
CA LYS A 90 4.77 -10.77 -7.53
C LYS A 90 4.26 -10.10 -6.27
N LEU A 91 3.64 -8.92 -6.36
CA LEU A 91 3.16 -8.19 -5.19
C LEU A 91 1.95 -8.88 -4.56
N ASP A 92 2.03 -9.05 -3.25
CA ASP A 92 0.96 -9.60 -2.43
C ASP A 92 0.16 -8.49 -1.72
N VAL A 93 0.81 -7.35 -1.42
CA VAL A 93 0.23 -6.23 -0.67
C VAL A 93 0.72 -4.90 -1.23
N ILE A 94 -0.22 -3.96 -1.42
CA ILE A 94 0.08 -2.58 -1.82
C ILE A 94 -0.48 -1.64 -0.74
N GLY A 95 0.41 -0.92 -0.05
CA GLY A 95 0.06 0.17 0.85
C GLY A 95 0.00 1.48 0.09
N ILE A 96 -1.05 2.28 0.32
CA ILE A 96 -1.24 3.58 -0.32
C ILE A 96 -1.45 4.61 0.78
N ASP A 97 -0.49 5.52 0.95
CA ASP A 97 -0.59 6.63 1.89
C ASP A 97 -1.12 7.90 1.23
N GLU A 98 -1.80 8.71 2.02
CA GLU A 98 -2.43 9.97 1.61
C GLU A 98 -3.29 9.82 0.33
N ALA A 99 -4.06 8.72 0.28
CA ALA A 99 -4.81 8.28 -0.88
C ALA A 99 -5.81 9.32 -1.41
N GLN A 100 -6.27 10.25 -0.56
CA GLN A 100 -7.17 11.33 -0.93
C GLN A 100 -6.60 12.30 -1.97
N PHE A 101 -5.28 12.28 -2.23
CA PHE A 101 -4.66 13.11 -3.27
C PHE A 101 -4.71 12.48 -4.67
N PHE A 102 -5.04 11.19 -4.78
CA PHE A 102 -5.26 10.54 -6.07
C PHE A 102 -6.65 10.89 -6.61
N GLU A 103 -6.68 11.43 -7.82
CA GLU A 103 -7.92 11.74 -8.54
C GLU A 103 -8.55 10.44 -9.07
N ASN A 104 -9.87 10.47 -9.37
CA ASN A 104 -10.68 9.33 -9.82
C ASN A 104 -11.07 8.29 -8.73
N LEU A 105 -11.06 8.63 -7.44
CA LEU A 105 -11.56 7.67 -6.43
C LEU A 105 -13.09 7.47 -6.54
N TYR A 106 -13.83 8.52 -6.92
CA TYR A 106 -15.17 8.52 -7.54
C TYR A 106 -15.58 9.99 -7.73
N GLU A 107 -16.22 10.36 -8.85
CA GLU A 107 -16.91 11.66 -8.96
C GLU A 107 -18.32 11.53 -8.37
N PHE A 108 -18.72 12.48 -7.52
CA PHE A 108 -20.10 12.61 -7.00
C PHE A 108 -20.93 13.55 -7.88
#